data_AF-A0A2E6CAX0-F1
#
_entry.id   AF-A0A2E6CAX0-F1
#
_cell.length_a   1.000
_cell.length_b   1.000
_cell.length_c   1.000
_cell.angle_alpha   90.00
_cell.angle_beta   90.00
_cell.angle_gamma   90.00
#
_symmetry.space_group_name_H-M   'P 1'
#
loop_
_entity.id
_entity.type
_entity.pdbx_description
1 polymer ?
#
loop_
_entity_poly.entity_id
_entity_poly.type
_entity_poly.pdbx_seq_one_letter_code
_entity_poly.pdbx_strand_id
1 'polypeptide(L)' 'MFPSWLQILLVVLLALIFFGRGKISDFMTDLASGIKSFRKGMADDDNDENTSIENKDDDN' A
#
# COMPACT_ATOMS: atom_id res chain seq x y z
N MET A 1 -23.39 15.86 -6.40
CA MET A 1 -22.31 16.72 -5.87
C MET A 1 -21.13 15.81 -5.61
N PHE A 2 -20.06 15.90 -6.40
CA PHE A 2 -18.89 15.06 -6.16
C PHE A 2 -18.22 15.52 -4.86
N PRO A 3 -17.83 14.59 -3.98
CA PRO A 3 -17.13 14.96 -2.77
C PRO A 3 -15.86 15.73 -3.14
N SER A 4 -15.71 16.93 -2.61
CA SER A 4 -14.49 17.72 -2.75
C SER A 4 -13.31 16.93 -2.19
N TRP A 5 -12.12 17.17 -2.75
CA TRP A 5 -10.88 16.55 -2.30
C TRP A 5 -10.61 16.71 -0.79
N LEU A 6 -11.12 17.78 -0.18
CA LEU A 6 -11.06 18.00 1.27
C LEU A 6 -11.79 16.90 2.08
N GLN A 7 -12.90 16.37 1.57
CA GLN A 7 -13.65 15.29 2.22
C GLN A 7 -12.83 13.99 2.24
N ILE A 8 -12.17 13.68 1.12
CA ILE A 8 -11.26 12.52 1.01
C ILE A 8 -10.11 12.67 2.02
N LEU A 9 -9.51 13.86 2.11
CA LEU A 9 -8.41 14.12 3.04
C LEU A 9 -8.83 13.90 4.51
N LEU A 10 -10.05 14.35 4.88
CA LEU A 10 -10.60 14.17 6.22
C LEU A 10 -10.80 12.68 6.57
N VAL A 11 -11.28 11.88 5.61
CA VAL A 11 -11.47 10.44 5.79
C VAL A 11 -10.14 9.72 5.97
N VAL A 12 -9.12 10.08 5.17
CA VAL A 12 -7.77 9.51 5.30
C VAL A 12 -7.15 9.85 6.66
N LEU A 13 -7.34 11.07 7.16
CA LEU A 13 -6.85 11.47 8.48
C LEU A 13 -7.52 10.67 9.60
N LEU A 14 -8.84 10.47 9.53
CA LEU A 14 -9.55 9.61 10.48
C LEU A 14 -9.06 8.17 10.41
N ALA A 15 -8.86 7.63 9.21
CA ALA A 15 -8.33 6.28 9.02
C ALA A 15 -6.94 6.12 9.64
N LEU A 16 -6.03 7.08 9.48
CA LEU A 16 -4.71 7.07 10.13
C LEU A 16 -4.80 7.03 11.66
N ILE A 17 -5.75 7.77 12.25
CA ILE A 17 -5.99 7.78 13.70
C ILE A 17 -6.55 6.43 14.18
N PHE A 18 -7.52 5.86 13.45
CA PHE A 18 -8.16 4.59 13.80
C PHE A 18 -7.26 3.37 13.60
N PHE A 19 -6.49 3.33 12.51
CA PHE A 19 -5.56 2.24 12.22
C PHE A 19 -4.33 2.30 13.12
N GLY A 20 -3.93 3.49 13.56
CA GLY A 20 -2.73 3.70 14.36
C GLY A 20 -1.45 3.52 13.55
N ARG A 21 -0.40 4.25 13.94
CA ARG A 21 0.89 4.36 13.25
C ARG A 21 1.62 3.04 12.92
N GLY A 22 1.27 1.91 13.55
CA GLY A 22 1.92 0.62 13.33
C GLY A 22 1.21 -0.34 12.36
N LYS A 23 -0.12 -0.28 12.26
CA LYS A 23 -0.88 -1.32 11.52
C LYS A 23 -0.98 -1.08 10.02
N ILE A 24 -0.62 0.13 9.56
CA ILE A 24 -0.70 0.47 8.14
C ILE A 24 0.42 -0.21 7.34
N SER A 25 1.59 -0.46 7.94
CA SER A 25 2.75 -1.04 7.25
C SER A 25 2.54 -2.51 6.89
N ASP A 26 2.09 -3.32 7.85
CA ASP A 26 1.75 -4.73 7.62
C ASP A 26 0.60 -4.84 6.61
N PHE A 27 -0.43 -3.99 6.76
CA PHE A 27 -1.57 -3.97 5.84
C PHE A 27 -1.16 -3.56 4.41
N MET A 28 -0.28 -2.57 4.26
CA MET A 28 0.26 -2.19 2.95
C MET A 28 1.15 -3.27 2.37
N THR A 29 1.89 -4.02 3.19
CA THR A 29 2.73 -5.14 2.75
C THR A 29 1.88 -6.31 2.23
N ASP A 30 0.81 -6.65 2.93
CA ASP A 30 -0.16 -7.66 2.49
C ASP A 30 -0.93 -7.22 1.23
N LEU A 31 -1.34 -5.95 1.19
CA LEU A 31 -2.02 -5.38 0.03
C LEU A 31 -1.09 -5.33 -1.19
N ALA A 32 0.18 -4.93 -1.02
CA ALA A 32 1.18 -4.91 -2.08
C ALA A 32 1.47 -6.32 -2.60
N SER A 33 1.54 -7.32 -1.72
CA SER A 33 1.71 -8.72 -2.10
C SER A 33 0.48 -9.24 -2.87
N GLY A 34 -0.72 -8.88 -2.44
CA GLY A 34 -1.97 -9.23 -3.13
C GLY A 34 -2.09 -8.58 -4.52
N ILE A 35 -1.80 -7.28 -4.62
CA ILE A 35 -1.83 -6.55 -5.90
C ILE A 35 -0.72 -7.04 -6.85
N LYS A 36 0.46 -7.39 -6.32
CA LYS A 36 1.59 -7.94 -7.09
C LYS A 36 1.22 -9.31 -7.67
N SER A 37 0.64 -10.19 -6.88
CA SER A 37 0.15 -11.50 -7.34
C SER A 37 -1.02 -11.37 -8.34
N PHE A 38 -1.91 -10.40 -8.15
CA PHE A 38 -2.99 -10.11 -9.09
C PHE A 38 -2.45 -9.60 -10.44
N ARG A 39 -1.46 -8.69 -10.41
CA ARG A 39 -0.78 -8.20 -11.61
C ARG A 39 0.01 -9.31 -12.31
N LYS A 40 0.76 -10.11 -11.55
CA LYS A 40 1.54 -11.26 -12.06
C LYS A 40 0.63 -12.32 -12.70
N GLY A 41 -0.56 -12.55 -12.15
CA GLY A 41 -1.55 -13.49 -12.71
C GLY A 41 -2.35 -12.95 -13.90
N MET A 42 -2.43 -11.62 -14.06
CA MET A 42 -3.11 -10.97 -15.20
C MET A 42 -2.14 -10.66 -16.35
N ALA A 43 -0.86 -10.43 -16.05
CA ALA A 43 0.22 -10.23 -17.01
C ALA A 43 1.12 -11.49 -17.03
N ASP A 44 0.62 -12.55 -17.66
CA ASP A 44 1.42 -13.71 -18.02
C ASP A 44 2.36 -13.29 -19.16
N ASP A 45 3.67 -13.35 -18.91
CA ASP A 45 4.77 -13.30 -19.90
C ASP A 45 5.53 -11.99 -20.22
N ASP A 46 5.53 -10.93 -19.40
CA ASP A 46 6.56 -9.89 -19.62
C ASP A 46 7.06 -9.20 -18.34
N ASN A 47 8.35 -9.45 -18.06
CA ASN A 47 9.25 -8.74 -17.16
C ASN A 47 9.08 -8.96 -15.64
N ASP A 48 9.80 -9.98 -15.17
CA ASP A 48 10.34 -10.04 -13.81
C ASP A 48 11.34 -8.90 -13.58
N GLU A 49 10.83 -7.71 -13.27
CA GLU A 49 11.65 -6.61 -12.76
C GLU A 49 11.36 -6.37 -11.28
N ASN A 50 12.23 -6.98 -10.48
CA ASN A 50 12.86 -6.40 -9.29
C ASN A 50 12.12 -5.20 -8.66
N THR A 51 10.92 -5.43 -8.13
CA THR A 51 10.39 -4.60 -7.03
C THR A 51 10.67 -5.36 -5.75
N SER A 52 11.96 -5.43 -5.40
CA SER A 52 12.37 -5.69 -4.03
C SER A 52 12.09 -4.40 -3.26
N ILE A 53 11.03 -4.42 -2.46
CA ILE A 53 10.91 -3.49 -1.34
C ILE A 53 12.00 -3.94 -0.36
N GLU A 54 13.24 -3.49 -0.60
CA GLU A 54 14.36 -3.68 0.32
C GLU A 54 14.10 -2.75 1.51
N ASN A 55 13.48 -3.31 2.54
CA ASN A 55 13.48 -2.69 3.86
C ASN A 55 14.93 -2.71 4.36
N LYS A 56 15.69 -1.65 4.06
CA LYS A 56 16.85 -1.25 4.85
C LYS A 56 16.33 -0.51 6.09
N ASP A 57 15.83 -1.26 7.06
CA ASP A 57 15.78 -0.81 8.44
C ASP A 57 17.07 -1.31 9.12
N ASP A 58 18.18 -0.65 8.81
CA ASP A 58 19.43 -0.75 9.57
C ASP A 58 19.39 0.30 10.70
N ASP A 59 19.17 -0.20 11.92
CA ASP A 59 19.89 0.09 13.17
C ASP A 59 20.26 1.55 13.56
N ASN A 60 19.67 2.03 14.68
CA ASN A 60 20.34 2.85 15.71
C ASN A 60 19.62 2.71 17.06
#